data_AF-A0A2A5J0K1-F1
#
_entry.id   AF-A0A2A5J0K1-F1
#
_cell.length_a   1.000
_cell.length_b   1.000
_cell.length_c   1.000
_cell.angle_alpha   90.00
_cell.angle_beta   90.00
_cell.angle_gamma   90.00
#
_symmetry.space_group_name_H-M   'P 1'
#
loop_
_entity.id
_entity.type
_entity.pdbx_description
1 polymer ?
#
loop_
_entity_poly.entity_id
_entity_poly.type
_entity_poly.pdbx_seq_one_letter_code
_entity_poly.pdbx_strand_id
1 'polypeptide(L)'
;MGGHGFEHVVYTDNDVEAVYDELCAGAVLEYGNNGYNGTISTTRGLDPVRVPPMSLAAASTLASDRMDGLDKWSACEAIPLLEERQPVYENDGRVTVSLQVPWSVYSDHDAMRSALGKKLGRSADEVADWFLIARETTVTRPAKITATSGQRETRHFVVSSNQNQLPAWALGHRTQAAAREALKGVGANLLAETVELEVISITRRVDGQPLVKATLTAKDVNAKASVSLQRKTCDGFLGTKQAGWLFYGWAAS
;
A
#
# COMPACT_ATOMS: atom_id res chain seq x y z
N MET A 1 -20.79 -10.63 -17.02
CA MET A 1 -20.30 -10.04 -18.29
C MET A 1 -19.64 -8.73 -17.92
N GLY A 2 -18.32 -8.65 -18.02
CA GLY A 2 -17.54 -7.48 -17.56
C GLY A 2 -17.79 -6.27 -18.45
N GLY A 3 -17.90 -5.08 -17.88
CA GLY A 3 -17.70 -3.83 -18.62
C GLY A 3 -16.23 -3.43 -18.51
N HIS A 4 -15.73 -2.71 -19.50
CA HIS A 4 -14.43 -2.05 -19.43
C HIS A 4 -14.66 -0.56 -19.26
N GLY A 5 -14.08 0.03 -18.21
CA GLY A 5 -14.03 1.48 -18.08
C GLY A 5 -13.02 2.05 -19.08
N PHE A 6 -13.30 3.22 -19.63
CA PHE A 6 -12.35 3.96 -20.45
C PHE A 6 -12.19 5.39 -19.95
N GLU A 7 -11.03 5.97 -20.25
CA GLU A 7 -10.74 7.40 -20.11
C GLU A 7 -9.97 7.87 -21.34
N HIS A 8 -10.42 8.95 -21.99
CA HIS A 8 -9.77 9.57 -23.14
C HIS A 8 -9.59 11.06 -22.91
N VAL A 9 -8.34 11.53 -22.99
CA VAL A 9 -7.99 12.96 -22.89
C VAL A 9 -7.76 13.51 -24.28
N VAL A 10 -8.46 14.59 -24.62
CA VAL A 10 -8.28 15.29 -25.90
C VAL A 10 -8.09 16.78 -25.64
N TYR A 11 -6.95 17.34 -26.07
CA TYR A 11 -6.72 18.78 -26.07
C TYR A 11 -7.05 19.36 -27.45
N THR A 12 -8.07 20.22 -27.51
CA THR A 12 -8.62 20.78 -28.75
C THR A 12 -9.53 21.98 -28.43
N ASP A 13 -9.72 22.85 -29.44
CA ASP A 13 -10.67 23.96 -29.40
C ASP A 13 -12.06 23.54 -29.94
N ASN A 14 -12.21 22.29 -30.40
CA ASN A 14 -13.48 21.76 -30.90
C ASN A 14 -14.51 21.62 -29.78
N ASP A 15 -15.80 21.73 -30.15
CA ASP A 15 -16.89 21.41 -29.24
C ASP A 15 -16.92 19.92 -28.89
N VAL A 16 -17.52 19.61 -27.74
CA VAL A 16 -17.48 18.26 -27.16
C VAL A 16 -18.18 17.21 -28.02
N GLU A 17 -19.22 17.58 -28.78
CA GLU A 17 -19.95 16.65 -29.65
C GLU A 17 -19.09 16.26 -30.86
N ALA A 18 -18.45 17.25 -31.50
CA ALA A 18 -17.52 16.99 -32.60
C ALA A 18 -16.36 16.07 -32.19
N VAL A 19 -15.81 16.26 -30.98
CA VAL A 19 -14.74 15.41 -30.46
C VAL A 19 -15.24 14.00 -30.14
N TYR A 20 -16.43 13.88 -29.56
CA TYR A 20 -17.06 12.58 -29.30
C TYR A 20 -17.26 11.80 -30.60
N ASP A 21 -17.82 12.42 -31.63
CA ASP A 21 -18.06 11.79 -32.93
C ASP A 21 -16.74 11.32 -33.59
N GLU A 22 -15.68 12.13 -33.49
CA GLU A 22 -14.34 11.76 -33.97
C GLU A 22 -13.77 10.55 -33.21
N LEU A 23 -13.88 10.54 -31.88
CA LEU A 23 -13.44 9.42 -31.05
C LEU A 23 -14.22 8.14 -31.35
N CYS A 24 -15.54 8.23 -31.51
CA CYS A 24 -16.38 7.09 -31.90
C CYS A 24 -16.01 6.57 -33.28
N ALA A 25 -15.81 7.45 -34.27
CA ALA A 25 -15.40 7.05 -35.62
C ALA A 25 -14.02 6.38 -35.63
N GLY A 26 -13.05 6.91 -34.88
CA GLY A 26 -11.74 6.32 -34.71
C GLY A 26 -11.81 4.93 -34.07
N ALA A 27 -12.60 4.78 -33.01
CA ALA A 27 -12.77 3.51 -32.32
C ALA A 27 -13.46 2.45 -33.21
N VAL A 28 -14.45 2.84 -34.00
CA VAL A 28 -15.08 1.93 -35.00
C VAL A 28 -14.09 1.51 -36.07
N LEU A 29 -13.24 2.42 -36.54
CA LEU A 29 -12.24 2.12 -37.56
C LEU A 29 -11.20 1.11 -37.05
N GLU A 30 -10.75 1.26 -35.81
CA GLU A 30 -9.70 0.43 -35.20
C GLU A 30 -10.23 -0.90 -34.66
N TYR A 31 -11.38 -0.90 -33.99
CA TYR A 31 -11.92 -2.05 -33.25
C TYR A 31 -13.17 -2.69 -33.89
N GLY A 32 -13.66 -2.11 -34.98
CA GLY A 32 -14.82 -2.59 -35.74
C GLY A 32 -16.18 -2.16 -35.17
N ASN A 33 -17.23 -2.36 -35.96
CA ASN A 33 -18.62 -1.97 -35.66
C ASN A 33 -19.36 -2.90 -34.66
N ASN A 34 -18.63 -3.68 -33.86
CA ASN A 34 -19.27 -4.56 -32.89
C ASN A 34 -19.76 -3.74 -31.69
N GLY A 35 -21.03 -3.91 -31.31
CA GLY A 35 -21.62 -3.29 -30.10
C GLY A 35 -21.01 -3.77 -28.77
N TYR A 36 -20.01 -4.65 -28.81
CA TYR A 36 -19.22 -5.14 -27.68
C TYR A 36 -17.70 -4.96 -27.90
N ASN A 37 -17.27 -3.93 -28.63
CA ASN A 37 -15.84 -3.72 -28.92
C ASN A 37 -15.04 -3.11 -27.74
N GLY A 38 -15.69 -2.78 -26.63
CA GLY A 38 -15.04 -2.28 -25.41
C GLY A 38 -14.60 -0.82 -25.46
N THR A 39 -15.13 -0.02 -26.38
CA THR A 39 -14.69 1.38 -26.59
C THR A 39 -15.82 2.40 -26.40
N ILE A 40 -15.46 3.69 -26.40
CA ILE A 40 -16.39 4.82 -26.37
C ILE A 40 -17.51 4.75 -27.43
N SER A 41 -17.25 4.11 -28.58
CA SER A 41 -18.26 3.91 -29.64
C SER A 41 -19.46 3.04 -29.25
N THR A 42 -19.37 2.33 -28.12
CA THR A 42 -20.47 1.49 -27.60
C THR A 42 -21.39 2.23 -26.62
N THR A 43 -21.06 3.46 -26.25
CA THR A 43 -21.88 4.29 -25.37
C THR A 43 -23.09 4.86 -26.11
N ARG A 44 -24.17 5.20 -25.40
CA ARG A 44 -25.41 5.73 -26.01
C ARG A 44 -25.39 7.24 -26.23
N GLY A 45 -24.21 7.80 -26.50
CA GLY A 45 -24.01 9.23 -26.69
C GLY A 45 -23.15 9.84 -25.59
N LEU A 46 -23.29 11.15 -25.45
CA LEU A 46 -22.47 11.99 -24.59
C LEU A 46 -23.35 12.82 -23.66
N ASP A 47 -22.96 12.94 -22.39
CA ASP A 47 -23.53 13.87 -21.41
C ASP A 47 -22.40 14.76 -20.81
N PRO A 48 -22.20 15.99 -21.31
CA PRO A 48 -21.15 16.87 -20.81
C PRO A 48 -21.41 17.29 -19.36
N VAL A 49 -20.40 17.11 -18.51
CA VAL A 49 -20.49 17.47 -17.10
C VAL A 49 -20.46 19.00 -16.96
N ARG A 50 -21.51 19.56 -16.35
CA ARG A 50 -21.68 21.02 -16.19
C ARG A 50 -20.87 21.58 -15.03
N VAL A 51 -19.55 21.59 -15.17
CA VAL A 51 -18.59 22.15 -14.22
C VAL A 51 -17.65 23.13 -14.92
N PRO A 52 -17.04 24.09 -14.21
CA PRO A 52 -15.96 24.89 -14.77
C PRO A 52 -14.79 24.01 -15.23
N PRO A 53 -14.02 24.43 -16.25
CA PRO A 53 -12.81 23.73 -16.65
C PRO A 53 -11.84 23.55 -15.47
N MET A 54 -11.22 22.37 -15.37
CA MET A 54 -10.30 22.04 -14.29
C MET A 54 -9.03 21.35 -14.80
N SER A 55 -8.04 21.17 -13.92
CA SER A 55 -6.83 20.40 -14.26
C SER A 55 -7.18 18.94 -14.51
N LEU A 56 -6.35 18.25 -15.28
CA LEU A 56 -6.53 16.82 -15.56
C LEU A 56 -6.60 15.99 -14.27
N ALA A 57 -5.77 16.31 -13.26
CA ALA A 57 -5.78 15.60 -11.99
C ALA A 57 -7.13 15.74 -11.23
N ALA A 58 -7.72 16.94 -11.22
CA ALA A 58 -9.02 17.17 -10.61
C ALA A 58 -10.14 16.49 -11.42
N ALA A 59 -10.05 16.54 -12.76
CA ALA A 59 -10.99 15.89 -13.66
C ALA A 59 -10.98 14.36 -13.50
N SER A 60 -9.81 13.72 -13.43
CA SER A 60 -9.70 12.27 -13.21
C SER A 60 -10.23 11.84 -11.84
N THR A 61 -10.04 12.67 -10.80
CA THR A 61 -10.63 12.42 -9.48
C THR A 61 -12.16 12.46 -9.56
N LEU A 62 -12.71 13.52 -10.18
CA LEU A 62 -14.15 13.66 -10.37
C LEU A 62 -14.73 12.55 -11.25
N ALA A 63 -14.03 12.15 -12.31
CA ALA A 63 -14.42 11.05 -13.18
C ALA A 63 -14.48 9.73 -12.41
N SER A 64 -13.44 9.42 -11.62
CA SER A 64 -13.40 8.23 -10.77
C SER A 64 -14.56 8.18 -9.78
N ASP A 65 -14.85 9.30 -9.11
CA ASP A 65 -15.97 9.39 -8.15
C ASP A 65 -17.34 9.20 -8.82
N ARG A 66 -17.48 9.58 -10.08
CA ARG A 66 -18.73 9.51 -10.85
C ARG A 66 -18.91 8.20 -11.62
N MET A 67 -17.81 7.52 -11.95
CA MET A 67 -17.80 6.32 -12.79
C MET A 67 -18.72 5.22 -12.24
N ASP A 68 -18.77 5.05 -10.92
CA ASP A 68 -19.64 4.06 -10.26
C ASP A 68 -21.14 4.34 -10.45
N GLY A 69 -21.51 5.58 -10.78
CA GLY A 69 -22.89 5.99 -11.06
C GLY A 69 -23.33 5.78 -12.51
N LEU A 70 -22.42 5.41 -13.41
CA LEU A 70 -22.70 5.22 -14.83
C LEU A 70 -23.07 3.76 -15.13
N ASP A 71 -23.98 3.56 -16.08
CA ASP A 71 -24.29 2.23 -16.61
C ASP A 71 -23.54 1.96 -17.92
N LYS A 72 -23.27 0.67 -18.19
CA LYS A 72 -22.54 0.13 -19.37
C LYS A 72 -23.12 0.56 -20.72
N TRP A 73 -24.38 0.97 -20.75
CA TRP A 73 -25.06 1.43 -21.97
C TRP A 73 -25.56 2.86 -21.86
N SER A 74 -25.11 3.62 -20.86
CA SER A 74 -25.44 5.04 -20.77
C SER A 74 -24.60 5.88 -21.71
N ALA A 75 -24.90 7.17 -21.76
CA ALA A 75 -23.98 8.13 -22.35
C ALA A 75 -22.65 8.12 -21.59
N CYS A 76 -21.55 8.34 -22.29
CA CYS A 76 -20.30 8.69 -21.61
C CYS A 76 -20.39 10.12 -21.10
N GLU A 77 -19.59 10.45 -20.09
CA GLU A 77 -19.48 11.81 -19.60
C GLU A 77 -18.20 12.47 -20.14
N ALA A 78 -18.23 13.80 -20.23
CA ALA A 78 -17.04 14.59 -20.56
C ALA A 78 -16.86 15.76 -19.60
N ILE A 79 -15.66 15.89 -19.02
CA ILE A 79 -15.29 17.01 -18.14
C ILE A 79 -14.42 18.00 -18.94
N PRO A 80 -14.74 19.30 -18.94
CA PRO A 80 -13.89 20.30 -19.59
C PRO A 80 -12.53 20.43 -18.89
N LEU A 81 -11.46 20.45 -19.66
CA LEU A 81 -10.08 20.57 -19.18
C LEU A 81 -9.52 21.98 -19.42
N LEU A 82 -8.74 22.46 -18.46
CA LEU A 82 -7.88 23.62 -18.64
C LEU A 82 -6.70 23.30 -19.56
N GLU A 83 -6.15 24.32 -20.20
CA GLU A 83 -4.83 24.23 -20.84
C GLU A 83 -3.80 23.79 -19.81
N GLU A 84 -3.24 22.59 -19.97
CA GLU A 84 -2.29 22.04 -19.04
C GLU A 84 -1.11 21.42 -19.78
N ARG A 85 0.10 21.81 -19.38
CA ARG A 85 1.35 21.15 -19.79
C ARG A 85 2.00 20.59 -18.55
N GLN A 86 2.22 19.28 -18.54
CA GLN A 86 2.96 18.63 -17.45
C GLN A 86 4.41 19.11 -17.42
N PRO A 87 5.02 19.25 -16.25
CA PRO A 87 6.45 19.50 -16.14
C PRO A 87 7.26 18.37 -16.79
N VAL A 88 8.34 18.74 -17.47
CA VAL A 88 9.25 17.78 -18.10
C VAL A 88 10.46 17.60 -17.19
N TYR A 89 10.79 16.34 -16.93
CA TYR A 89 11.94 15.94 -16.13
C TYR A 89 12.89 15.09 -16.96
N GLU A 90 14.18 15.30 -16.76
CA GLU A 90 15.25 14.44 -17.29
C GLU A 90 15.89 13.65 -16.16
N ASN A 91 16.39 12.46 -16.48
CA ASN A 91 17.15 11.64 -15.53
C ASN A 91 18.44 12.38 -15.10
N ASP A 92 18.63 12.56 -13.78
CA ASP A 92 19.79 13.23 -13.16
C ASP A 92 20.69 12.24 -12.41
N GLY A 93 20.61 10.96 -12.79
CA GLY A 93 21.43 9.87 -12.27
C GLY A 93 20.88 9.22 -11.00
N ARG A 94 21.76 8.47 -10.33
CA ARG A 94 21.42 7.71 -9.11
C ARG A 94 22.50 7.89 -8.07
N VAL A 95 22.07 8.15 -6.83
CA VAL A 95 22.96 8.36 -5.69
C VAL A 95 22.61 7.41 -4.54
N THR A 96 23.59 7.06 -3.72
CA THR A 96 23.34 6.31 -2.48
C THR A 96 23.56 7.23 -1.29
N VAL A 97 22.59 7.28 -0.39
CA VAL A 97 22.61 8.18 0.76
C VAL A 97 22.23 7.44 2.04
N SER A 98 22.88 7.80 3.14
CA SER A 98 22.50 7.34 4.48
C SER A 98 21.81 8.46 5.22
N LEU A 99 20.67 8.17 5.83
CA LEU A 99 19.90 9.12 6.63
C LEU A 99 19.29 8.44 7.86
N GLN A 100 19.22 9.20 8.95
CA GLN A 100 18.49 8.81 10.15
C GLN A 100 17.14 9.53 10.14
N VAL A 101 16.06 8.76 10.24
CA VAL A 101 14.68 9.28 10.26
C VAL A 101 13.85 8.61 11.33
N PRO A 102 12.81 9.27 11.86
CA PRO A 102 11.81 8.62 12.70
C PRO A 102 11.11 7.47 11.97
N TRP A 103 10.61 6.48 12.71
CA TRP A 103 9.86 5.35 12.15
C TRP A 103 8.64 5.80 11.34
N SER A 104 7.94 6.86 11.77
CA SER A 104 6.79 7.40 11.05
C SER A 104 7.15 7.90 9.65
N VAL A 105 8.33 8.48 9.48
CA VAL A 105 8.85 8.91 8.17
C VAL A 105 9.27 7.71 7.34
N TYR A 106 9.93 6.71 7.96
CA TYR A 106 10.30 5.48 7.26
C TYR A 106 9.09 4.73 6.69
N SER A 107 7.95 4.74 7.39
CA SER A 107 6.72 4.07 6.98
C SER A 107 5.87 4.85 5.97
N ASP A 108 6.25 6.08 5.64
CA ASP A 108 5.50 6.98 4.76
C ASP A 108 6.36 7.32 3.54
N HIS A 109 5.84 6.97 2.36
CA HIS A 109 6.59 7.09 1.12
C HIS A 109 6.94 8.55 0.77
N ASP A 110 6.00 9.48 0.97
CA ASP A 110 6.17 10.89 0.61
C ASP A 110 6.97 11.66 1.67
N ALA A 111 6.78 11.31 2.95
CA ALA A 111 7.65 11.82 4.01
C ALA A 111 9.10 11.38 3.80
N MET A 112 9.31 10.12 3.39
CA MET A 112 10.64 9.60 3.09
C MET A 112 11.25 10.26 1.86
N ARG A 113 10.48 10.43 0.76
CA ARG A 113 10.90 11.18 -0.42
C ARG A 113 11.37 12.59 -0.05
N SER A 114 10.59 13.28 0.78
CA SER A 114 10.91 14.62 1.29
C SER A 114 12.18 14.63 2.14
N ALA A 115 12.37 13.63 3.01
CA ALA A 115 13.57 13.50 3.83
C ALA A 115 14.82 13.22 2.99
N LEU A 116 14.71 12.40 1.93
CA LEU A 116 15.78 12.13 0.98
C LEU A 116 16.15 13.37 0.17
N GLY A 117 15.16 14.10 -0.36
CA GLY A 117 15.38 15.37 -1.06
C GLY A 117 16.14 16.36 -0.18
N LYS A 118 15.65 16.60 1.05
CA LYS A 118 16.32 17.46 2.03
C LYS A 118 17.76 17.02 2.32
N LYS A 119 18.00 15.71 2.48
CA LYS A 119 19.34 15.18 2.75
C LYS A 119 20.31 15.40 1.58
N LEU A 120 19.79 15.39 0.35
CA LEU A 120 20.54 15.61 -0.88
C LEU A 120 20.61 17.09 -1.31
N GLY A 121 19.95 18.00 -0.59
CA GLY A 121 19.86 19.41 -0.97
C GLY A 121 19.01 19.65 -2.22
N ARG A 122 18.04 18.77 -2.48
CA ARG A 122 17.13 18.80 -3.63
C ARG A 122 15.67 18.95 -3.17
N SER A 123 14.81 19.38 -4.07
CA SER A 123 13.36 19.33 -3.83
C SER A 123 12.87 17.87 -3.81
N ALA A 124 11.71 17.62 -3.17
CA ALA A 124 11.12 16.28 -3.17
C ALA A 124 10.75 15.82 -4.59
N ASP A 125 10.35 16.75 -5.47
CA ASP A 125 9.98 16.49 -6.85
C ASP A 125 11.17 16.06 -7.73
N GLU A 126 12.40 16.36 -7.32
CA GLU A 126 13.63 15.88 -7.97
C GLU A 126 14.01 14.45 -7.53
N VAL A 127 13.30 13.86 -6.57
CA VAL A 127 13.46 12.45 -6.18
C VAL A 127 12.43 11.61 -6.93
N ALA A 128 12.85 11.11 -8.10
CA ALA A 128 11.99 10.31 -8.98
C ALA A 128 11.55 9.01 -8.29
N ASP A 129 12.52 8.26 -7.76
CA ASP A 129 12.29 6.96 -7.15
C ASP A 129 13.39 6.62 -6.14
N TRP A 130 13.11 5.72 -5.21
CA TRP A 130 14.09 5.26 -4.24
C TRP A 130 13.77 3.86 -3.71
N PHE A 131 14.81 3.17 -3.27
CA PHE A 131 14.65 1.93 -2.51
C PHE A 131 15.69 1.84 -1.40
N LEU A 132 15.35 1.09 -0.35
CA LEU A 132 16.23 0.89 0.79
C LEU A 132 17.09 -0.35 0.62
N ILE A 133 18.35 -0.21 1.00
CA ILE A 133 19.31 -1.30 1.07
C ILE A 133 19.12 -1.96 2.44
N ALA A 134 18.26 -2.98 2.49
CA ALA A 134 17.79 -3.61 3.73
C ALA A 134 18.93 -4.08 4.65
N ARG A 135 19.99 -4.69 4.08
CA ARG A 135 21.13 -5.20 4.85
C ARG A 135 21.94 -4.11 5.59
N GLU A 136 21.75 -2.85 5.22
CA GLU A 136 22.45 -1.68 5.78
C GLU A 136 21.48 -0.76 6.55
N THR A 137 20.23 -1.20 6.71
CA THR A 137 19.19 -0.46 7.43
C THR A 137 19.07 -1.00 8.85
N THR A 138 19.21 -0.12 9.85
CA THR A 138 19.10 -0.49 11.26
C THR A 138 17.95 0.25 11.92
N VAL A 139 17.16 -0.46 12.73
CA VAL A 139 16.01 0.12 13.44
C VAL A 139 16.30 0.13 14.94
N THR A 140 16.23 1.31 15.53
CA THR A 140 16.33 1.49 16.98
C THR A 140 14.98 1.23 17.62
N ARG A 141 14.96 0.31 18.59
CA ARG A 141 13.74 -0.06 19.33
C ARG A 141 13.94 0.08 20.83
N PRO A 142 13.59 1.22 21.45
CA PRO A 142 13.56 1.33 22.91
C PRO A 142 12.60 0.29 23.51
N ALA A 143 13.03 -0.34 24.60
CA ALA A 143 12.21 -1.25 25.38
C ALA A 143 11.45 -0.49 26.47
N LYS A 144 10.12 -0.58 26.45
CA LYS A 144 9.30 -0.28 27.63
C LYS A 144 9.17 -1.56 28.45
N ILE A 145 9.85 -1.59 29.59
CA ILE A 145 9.87 -2.73 30.51
C ILE A 145 8.96 -2.43 31.69
N THR A 146 8.10 -3.36 32.06
CA THR A 146 7.16 -3.20 33.17
C THR A 146 7.07 -4.51 33.95
N ALA A 147 7.35 -4.45 35.25
CA ALA A 147 7.11 -5.56 36.15
C ALA A 147 5.60 -5.69 36.37
N THR A 148 5.07 -6.91 36.24
CA THR A 148 3.65 -7.18 36.55
C THR A 148 3.48 -7.31 38.07
N SER A 149 2.30 -7.03 38.59
CA SER A 149 1.96 -7.21 40.01
C SER A 149 1.24 -8.54 40.24
N GLY A 150 1.07 -8.92 41.51
CA GLY A 150 0.35 -10.14 41.91
C GLY A 150 1.26 -11.27 42.39
N GLN A 151 0.63 -12.29 42.99
CA GLN A 151 1.33 -13.46 43.53
C GLN A 151 1.99 -14.27 42.42
N ARG A 152 3.15 -14.84 42.73
CA ARG A 152 3.90 -15.73 41.83
C ARG A 152 3.46 -17.17 42.07
N GLU A 153 3.37 -17.94 41.00
CA GLU A 153 3.17 -19.39 41.03
C GLU A 153 4.20 -20.03 40.11
N THR A 154 4.77 -21.14 40.55
CA THR A 154 5.59 -22.01 39.70
C THR A 154 4.73 -23.21 39.30
N ARG A 155 4.69 -23.49 38.00
CA ARG A 155 4.05 -24.70 37.47
C ARG A 155 5.06 -25.53 36.70
N HIS A 156 4.80 -26.83 36.67
CA HIS A 156 5.61 -27.84 36.00
C HIS A 156 4.89 -28.31 34.75
N PHE A 157 5.60 -28.38 33.63
CA PHE A 157 5.05 -28.69 32.32
C PHE A 157 5.79 -29.86 31.71
N VAL A 158 5.06 -30.77 31.09
CA VAL A 158 5.60 -31.80 30.21
C VAL A 158 5.70 -31.20 28.80
N VAL A 159 6.89 -31.15 28.23
CA VAL A 159 7.16 -30.62 26.89
C VAL A 159 8.04 -31.60 26.11
N SER A 160 8.01 -31.53 24.77
CA SER A 160 9.02 -32.24 23.98
C SER A 160 10.35 -31.48 24.01
N SER A 161 11.47 -32.19 23.97
CA SER A 161 12.82 -31.58 24.02
C SER A 161 13.08 -30.61 22.86
N ASN A 162 12.39 -30.78 21.73
CA ASN A 162 12.49 -29.93 20.54
C ASN A 162 11.44 -28.81 20.46
N GLN A 163 10.72 -28.51 21.55
CA GLN A 163 9.63 -27.55 21.50
C GLN A 163 10.12 -26.09 21.48
N ASN A 164 9.83 -25.39 20.39
CA ASN A 164 10.26 -23.99 20.17
C ASN A 164 9.33 -22.93 20.81
N GLN A 165 8.26 -23.36 21.49
CA GLN A 165 7.27 -22.45 22.09
C GLN A 165 6.98 -22.85 23.53
N LEU A 166 6.79 -21.85 24.39
CA LEU A 166 6.39 -22.11 25.77
C LEU A 166 4.98 -22.73 25.82
N PRO A 167 4.74 -23.73 26.70
CA PRO A 167 3.44 -24.34 26.85
C PRO A 167 2.41 -23.34 27.41
N ALA A 168 1.13 -23.57 27.09
CA ALA A 168 0.03 -22.76 27.62
C ALA A 168 -0.02 -22.88 29.15
N TRP A 169 -0.08 -21.74 29.86
CA TRP A 169 -0.01 -21.68 31.33
C TRP A 169 -1.04 -22.58 32.05
N ALA A 170 -2.22 -22.71 31.46
CA ALA A 170 -3.32 -23.53 31.99
C ALA A 170 -3.00 -25.03 32.04
N LEU A 171 -2.06 -25.53 31.22
CA LEU A 171 -1.67 -26.94 31.17
C LEU A 171 -0.63 -27.33 32.23
N GLY A 172 -0.12 -26.37 33.01
CA GLY A 172 0.91 -26.63 34.01
C GLY A 172 0.37 -27.26 35.28
N HIS A 173 1.13 -28.18 35.85
CA HIS A 173 0.85 -28.82 37.13
C HIS A 173 1.47 -28.06 38.29
N ARG A 174 0.80 -28.00 39.45
CA ARG A 174 1.32 -27.30 40.64
C ARG A 174 2.54 -27.96 41.27
N THR A 175 2.77 -29.25 41.01
CA THR A 175 3.90 -30.00 41.59
C THR A 175 4.61 -30.81 40.51
N GLN A 176 5.92 -31.01 40.70
CA GLN A 176 6.72 -31.82 39.78
C GLN A 176 6.24 -33.28 39.76
N ALA A 177 5.79 -33.81 40.91
CA ALA A 177 5.24 -35.16 40.99
C ALA A 177 4.00 -35.34 40.11
N ALA A 178 3.08 -34.37 40.11
CA ALA A 178 1.90 -34.42 39.25
C ALA A 178 2.26 -34.36 37.75
N ALA A 179 3.25 -33.56 37.36
CA ALA A 179 3.76 -33.54 35.99
C ALA A 179 4.43 -34.87 35.60
N ARG A 180 5.17 -35.50 36.52
CA ARG A 180 5.77 -36.83 36.29
C ARG A 180 4.73 -37.91 36.12
N GLU A 181 3.64 -37.87 36.87
CA GLU A 181 2.54 -38.81 36.67
C GLU A 181 1.84 -38.57 35.32
N ALA A 182 1.70 -37.31 34.90
CA ALA A 182 1.14 -36.99 33.58
C ALA A 182 1.96 -37.55 32.41
N LEU A 183 3.30 -37.69 32.55
CA LEU A 183 4.15 -38.36 31.53
C LEU A 183 3.65 -39.76 31.16
N LYS A 184 3.09 -40.50 32.13
CA LYS A 184 2.63 -41.88 31.92
C LYS A 184 1.40 -41.97 31.00
N GLY A 185 0.69 -40.86 30.82
CA GLY A 185 -0.53 -40.77 30.01
C GLY A 185 -0.37 -39.99 28.71
N VAL A 186 0.85 -39.55 28.36
CA VAL A 186 1.07 -38.81 27.10
C VAL A 186 1.01 -39.78 25.93
N GLY A 187 -0.11 -39.75 25.20
CA GLY A 187 -0.21 -40.41 23.91
C GLY A 187 0.66 -39.69 22.88
N ALA A 188 1.57 -40.41 22.24
CA ALA A 188 2.35 -39.87 21.12
C ALA A 188 1.43 -39.72 19.91
N ASN A 189 1.00 -38.49 19.61
CA ASN A 189 0.26 -38.15 18.38
C ASN A 189 1.19 -37.98 17.16
N LEU A 190 2.44 -38.45 17.24
CA LEU A 190 3.46 -38.29 16.21
C LEU A 190 3.88 -39.67 15.72
N LEU A 191 4.03 -39.82 14.40
CA LEU A 191 4.59 -41.01 13.71
C LEU A 191 6.08 -41.25 14.04
N ALA A 192 6.59 -40.68 15.14
CA ALA A 192 7.99 -40.81 15.56
C ALA A 192 8.17 -42.10 16.37
N GLU A 193 9.20 -42.87 16.04
CA GLU A 193 9.57 -44.10 16.74
C GLU A 193 9.94 -43.83 18.21
N THR A 194 10.56 -42.68 18.49
CA THR A 194 10.89 -42.22 19.84
C THR A 194 10.51 -40.75 19.99
N VAL A 195 9.93 -40.39 21.15
CA VAL A 195 9.68 -39.00 21.54
C VAL A 195 10.36 -38.74 22.88
N GLU A 196 11.26 -37.76 22.91
CA GLU A 196 11.88 -37.29 24.14
C GLU A 196 11.00 -36.22 24.81
N LEU A 197 10.67 -36.45 26.08
CA LEU A 197 9.85 -35.56 26.89
C LEU A 197 10.63 -35.09 28.12
N GLU A 198 10.40 -33.83 28.50
CA GLU A 198 11.04 -33.19 29.63
C GLU A 198 10.00 -32.56 30.56
N VAL A 199 10.31 -32.52 31.86
CA VAL A 199 9.53 -31.75 32.84
C VAL A 199 10.27 -30.46 33.16
N ILE A 200 9.78 -29.35 32.64
CA ILE A 200 10.32 -28.01 32.91
C ILE A 200 9.48 -27.27 33.95
N SER A 201 10.08 -26.29 34.62
CA SER A 201 9.39 -25.43 35.59
C SER A 201 9.35 -24.00 35.09
N ILE A 202 8.18 -23.38 35.10
CA ILE A 202 8.00 -21.98 34.68
C ILE A 202 7.33 -21.22 35.83
N THR A 203 7.92 -20.09 36.23
CA THR A 203 7.32 -19.18 37.21
C THR A 203 6.66 -18.00 36.52
N ARG A 204 5.38 -17.78 36.81
CA ARG A 204 4.58 -16.64 36.32
C ARG A 204 3.74 -16.07 37.46
N ARG A 205 2.91 -15.08 37.16
CA ARG A 205 1.80 -14.70 38.04
C ARG A 205 0.74 -15.80 38.04
N VAL A 206 -0.07 -15.88 39.10
CA VAL A 206 -1.14 -16.90 39.24
C VAL A 206 -2.09 -16.89 38.03
N ASP A 207 -2.39 -15.71 37.50
CA ASP A 207 -3.23 -15.48 36.32
C ASP A 207 -2.53 -15.80 34.98
N GLY A 208 -1.26 -16.23 35.01
CA GLY A 208 -0.46 -16.56 33.83
C GLY A 208 0.28 -15.40 33.19
N GLN A 209 0.17 -14.18 33.72
CA GLN A 209 0.97 -13.05 33.26
C GLN A 209 2.47 -13.29 33.51
N PRO A 210 3.37 -12.86 32.61
CA PRO A 210 4.81 -12.96 32.84
C PRO A 210 5.22 -12.09 34.02
N LEU A 211 6.33 -12.40 34.69
CA LEU A 211 6.83 -11.57 35.82
C LEU A 211 7.25 -10.16 35.37
N VAL A 212 7.76 -10.06 34.15
CA VAL A 212 8.15 -8.82 33.49
C VAL A 212 7.62 -8.86 32.06
N LYS A 213 6.98 -7.77 31.62
CA LYS A 213 6.57 -7.55 30.24
C LYS A 213 7.49 -6.51 29.62
N ALA A 214 7.97 -6.77 28.41
CA ALA A 214 8.71 -5.80 27.62
C ALA A 214 7.96 -5.56 26.31
N THR A 215 7.92 -4.30 25.87
CA THR A 215 7.43 -3.93 24.55
C THR A 215 8.52 -3.11 23.87
N LEU A 216 8.96 -3.58 22.70
CA LEU A 216 9.92 -2.90 21.85
C LEU A 216 9.14 -2.11 20.80
N THR A 217 9.32 -0.79 20.75
CA THR A 217 8.64 0.06 19.77
C THR A 217 9.66 0.67 18.83
N ALA A 218 9.39 0.64 17.53
CA ALA A 218 10.20 1.34 16.53
C ALA A 218 10.28 2.83 16.85
N LYS A 219 11.49 3.39 16.93
CA LYS A 219 11.67 4.83 17.14
C LYS A 219 12.33 5.49 15.93
N ASP A 220 13.56 5.09 15.64
CA ASP A 220 14.40 5.70 14.61
C ASP A 220 14.95 4.62 13.68
N VAL A 221 15.13 4.97 12.41
CA VAL A 221 15.74 4.12 11.39
C VAL A 221 16.96 4.84 10.83
N ASN A 222 18.12 4.20 10.90
CA ASN A 222 19.26 4.57 10.07
C ASN A 222 19.13 3.79 8.77
N ALA A 223 18.65 4.44 7.73
CA ALA A 223 18.42 3.85 6.43
C ALA A 223 19.56 4.20 5.48
N LYS A 224 19.92 3.26 4.61
CA LYS A 224 20.70 3.54 3.42
C LYS A 224 19.83 3.32 2.19
N ALA A 225 19.67 4.37 1.40
CA ALA A 225 18.78 4.42 0.25
C ALA A 225 19.58 4.60 -1.03
N SER A 226 19.17 3.91 -2.09
CA SER A 226 19.54 4.25 -3.45
C SER A 226 18.42 5.10 -4.04
N VAL A 227 18.76 6.30 -4.51
CA VAL A 227 17.83 7.34 -4.90
C VAL A 227 18.09 7.67 -6.36
N SER A 228 17.08 7.50 -7.20
CA SER A 228 17.09 7.96 -8.59
C SER A 228 16.62 9.41 -8.60
N LEU A 229 17.44 10.27 -9.21
CA LEU A 229 17.19 11.70 -9.28
C LEU A 229 16.66 12.07 -10.66
N GLN A 230 15.89 13.14 -10.68
CA GLN A 230 15.46 13.79 -11.90
C GLN A 230 15.61 15.29 -11.78
N ARG A 231 15.86 15.94 -12.91
CA ARG A 231 16.01 17.39 -13.00
C ARG A 231 14.86 17.94 -13.82
N LYS A 232 14.17 18.93 -13.28
CA LYS A 232 13.13 19.65 -14.01
C LYS A 232 13.77 20.48 -15.12
N THR A 233 13.39 20.23 -16.36
CA THR A 233 13.89 20.96 -17.53
C THR A 233 12.86 21.89 -18.14
N CYS A 234 11.57 21.60 -17.93
CA CYS A 234 10.50 22.49 -18.32
C CYS A 234 9.49 22.62 -17.18
N ASP A 235 9.11 23.86 -16.87
CA ASP A 235 8.00 24.11 -15.98
C ASP A 235 6.70 23.65 -16.61
N GLY A 236 5.91 22.94 -15.79
CA GLY A 236 4.52 22.73 -16.08
C GLY A 236 3.78 24.05 -16.08
N PHE A 237 2.68 24.09 -16.81
CA PHE A 237 1.83 25.27 -16.93
C PHE A 237 0.39 24.83 -16.78
N LEU A 238 -0.38 25.57 -15.98
CA LEU A 238 -1.82 25.45 -15.92
C LEU A 238 -2.40 26.81 -16.30
N GLY A 239 -3.05 26.85 -17.45
CA GLY A 239 -3.74 28.02 -17.96
C GLY A 239 -5.10 28.23 -17.31
N THR A 240 -5.79 29.28 -17.76
CA THR A 240 -7.13 29.63 -17.29
C THR A 240 -8.21 29.39 -18.35
N LYS A 241 -7.81 29.01 -19.56
CA LYS A 241 -8.71 28.74 -20.68
C LYS A 241 -9.04 27.26 -20.74
N GLN A 242 -10.27 26.94 -21.10
CA GLN A 242 -10.62 25.60 -21.54
C GLN A 242 -9.81 25.27 -22.81
N ALA A 243 -9.21 24.08 -22.86
CA ALA A 243 -8.40 23.64 -23.99
C ALA A 243 -8.59 22.16 -24.32
N GLY A 244 -9.62 21.51 -23.77
CA GLY A 244 -9.86 20.10 -24.01
C GLY A 244 -10.97 19.48 -23.18
N TRP A 245 -11.03 18.15 -23.24
CA TRP A 245 -12.05 17.32 -22.64
C TRP A 245 -11.44 16.01 -22.11
N LEU A 246 -11.88 15.57 -20.94
CA LEU A 246 -11.69 14.21 -20.43
C LEU A 246 -12.99 13.44 -20.62
N PHE A 247 -13.02 12.46 -21.52
CA PHE A 247 -14.15 11.55 -21.72
C PHE A 247 -13.98 10.31 -20.86
N TYR A 248 -15.04 9.86 -20.20
CA TYR A 248 -15.03 8.61 -19.42
C TYR A 248 -16.40 7.93 -19.40
N GLY A 249 -16.39 6.63 -19.16
CA GLY A 249 -17.62 5.84 -19.01
C GLY A 249 -17.37 4.35 -19.06
N TRP A 250 -18.46 3.59 -18.96
CA TRP A 250 -18.44 2.15 -19.14
C TRP A 250 -18.72 1.79 -20.59
N ALA A 251 -17.80 1.05 -21.21
CA ALA A 251 -18.00 0.51 -22.54
C ALA A 251 -18.52 -0.93 -22.50
N ALA A 252 -19.24 -1.28 -23.56
CA ALA A 252 -19.72 -2.62 -23.75
C ALA A 252 -18.64 -3.57 -24.27
N SER A 253 -18.41 -4.67 -23.55
CA SER A 253 -17.50 -5.77 -23.89
C SER A 253 -18.05 -7.14 -23.51
#